data_AF-X6LMM5-F1
#
_entry.id   AF-X6LMM5-F1
#
_cell.length_a   1.000
_cell.length_b   1.000
_cell.length_c   1.000
_cell.angle_alpha   90.00
_cell.angle_beta   90.00
_cell.angle_gamma   90.00
#
_symmetry.space_group_name_H-M   'P 1'
#
loop_
_entity.id
_entity.type
_entity.pdbx_description
1 polymer ?
#
loop_
_entity_poly.entity_id
_entity_poly.type
_entity_poly.pdbx_seq_one_letter_code
_entity_poly.pdbx_strand_id
1 'polypeptide(L)'
;MKFIMKHKKNKNTKEYLDAMGMCKLILKQRTMYPMKRIEYAIDYVKDKLIDQNGVIKIIDEESYETLLKEGAIFLLGIGQEQLKEILIKNNLLYWAAGRNKTQLKKKFNKGWNLSSFLTFRIFLLFEICIGLRQEGANQMRLPRGSTFKQVYEKGVKELQVQLTTYWDFITTEEFKYKCPDLLDDWSCNVVNRLMNLKSTLSNSYNEMSLVVGHEGHCIYLSLCKKFDFILVRVDNRWMNTVPSNTPHPKNGALIQPYLVAYFKSNGLDIDKNKEWLKEYIKNATILKDGDINESMMHLYCSGNNNPREGNALLIVKDWPYRPIQKDAENCYMRSHNFGYRIRLGNVVYQWFRNQESKSFVFNKTNYNSIINEEKTKYNGSENRVKGGNTLNISNATIQISSKQLKVEYEEIYNGMAMAQTLVAKAKIHTIQNEAFYSRDESVNQIYFELYLNLTERAQFRQFYQYKFPRLIQIIKEIDQKLVRFYFDTYVFDFQLIPSFSSLF
;
A
#
# COMPACT_ATOMS: atom_id res chain seq x y z
N MET A 1 5.79 -29.23 9.23
CA MET A 1 5.18 -29.45 7.90
C MET A 1 5.96 -30.35 6.96
N LYS A 2 7.20 -30.01 6.54
CA LYS A 2 7.99 -30.88 5.63
C LYS A 2 8.09 -32.33 6.11
N PHE A 3 8.31 -32.53 7.42
CA PHE A 3 8.32 -33.86 8.05
C PHE A 3 6.96 -34.58 7.95
N ILE A 4 5.86 -33.92 8.32
CA ILE A 4 4.50 -34.49 8.22
C ILE A 4 4.17 -34.94 6.79
N MET A 5 4.55 -34.13 5.79
CA MET A 5 4.32 -34.46 4.39
C MET A 5 5.06 -35.72 3.94
N LYS A 6 6.26 -36.00 4.48
CA LYS A 6 7.02 -37.22 4.19
C LYS A 6 6.27 -38.48 4.62
N HIS A 7 5.46 -38.39 5.68
CA HIS A 7 4.71 -39.50 6.24
C HIS A 7 3.20 -39.45 5.92
N LYS A 8 2.74 -38.50 5.07
CA LYS A 8 1.30 -38.26 4.80
C LYS A 8 0.55 -39.49 4.23
N LYS A 9 1.24 -40.39 3.51
CA LYS A 9 0.63 -41.60 2.93
C LYS A 9 0.25 -42.64 3.98
N ASN A 10 0.85 -42.59 5.17
CA ASN A 10 0.56 -43.52 6.25
C ASN A 10 0.26 -42.73 7.53
N LYS A 11 -0.95 -42.17 7.60
CA LYS A 11 -1.39 -41.32 8.72
C LYS A 11 -1.44 -42.05 10.08
N ASN A 12 -1.36 -43.38 10.08
CA ASN A 12 -1.42 -44.20 11.28
C ASN A 12 -0.04 -44.53 11.86
N THR A 13 1.06 -44.09 11.22
CA THR A 13 2.37 -44.32 11.83
C THR A 13 2.57 -43.44 13.06
N LYS A 14 3.30 -43.98 14.04
CA LYS A 14 3.66 -43.27 15.25
C LYS A 14 4.34 -41.94 14.93
N GLU A 15 5.22 -41.89 13.93
CA GLU A 15 5.94 -40.67 13.55
C GLU A 15 5.00 -39.58 13.03
N TYR A 16 3.96 -39.94 12.27
CA TYR A 16 2.98 -38.98 11.80
C TYR A 16 2.16 -38.42 12.97
N LEU A 17 1.69 -39.29 13.87
CA LEU A 17 0.90 -38.90 15.03
C LEU A 17 1.70 -38.03 16.00
N ASP A 18 2.96 -38.39 16.28
CA ASP A 18 3.87 -37.61 17.13
C ASP A 18 4.14 -36.23 16.52
N ALA A 19 4.42 -36.16 15.21
CA ALA A 19 4.62 -34.90 14.51
C ALA A 19 3.36 -34.02 14.50
N MET A 20 2.18 -34.63 14.35
CA MET A 20 0.91 -33.92 14.44
C MET A 20 0.68 -33.38 15.85
N GLY A 21 0.93 -34.19 16.88
CA GLY A 21 0.86 -33.79 18.29
C GLY A 21 1.76 -32.60 18.60
N MET A 22 3.01 -32.62 18.09
CA MET A 22 3.93 -31.49 18.21
C MET A 22 3.44 -30.24 17.49
N CYS A 23 2.88 -30.38 16.28
CA CYS A 23 2.28 -29.23 15.58
C CYS A 23 1.11 -28.62 16.35
N LYS A 24 0.24 -29.43 16.96
CA LYS A 24 -0.86 -28.95 17.83
C LYS A 24 -0.31 -28.22 19.05
N LEU A 25 0.74 -28.76 19.69
CA LEU A 25 1.40 -28.11 20.83
C LEU A 25 1.98 -26.74 20.44
N ILE A 26 2.72 -26.67 19.33
CA ILE A 26 3.30 -25.42 18.81
C ILE A 26 2.20 -24.40 18.50
N LEU A 27 1.10 -24.83 17.89
CA LEU A 27 -0.04 -23.95 17.61
C LEU A 27 -0.66 -23.42 18.89
N LYS A 28 -0.88 -24.26 19.91
CA LYS A 28 -1.43 -23.82 21.21
C LYS A 28 -0.57 -22.76 21.88
N GLN A 29 0.76 -22.88 21.75
CA GLN A 29 1.73 -21.95 22.35
C GLN A 29 1.97 -20.67 21.51
N ARG A 30 1.44 -20.60 20.29
CA ARG A 30 1.69 -19.48 19.40
C ARG A 30 1.13 -18.18 19.96
N THR A 31 1.94 -17.13 19.92
CA THR A 31 1.57 -15.77 20.32
C THR A 31 1.41 -14.85 19.12
N MET A 32 1.06 -13.59 19.37
CA MET A 32 1.33 -12.51 18.40
C MET A 32 2.81 -12.53 17.99
N TYR A 33 3.12 -11.97 16.82
CA TYR A 33 4.50 -11.84 16.39
C TYR A 33 5.34 -11.20 17.52
N PRO A 34 6.45 -11.83 17.97
CA PRO A 34 7.15 -11.37 19.16
C PRO A 34 7.70 -9.95 19.00
N MET A 35 7.29 -9.03 19.88
CA MET A 35 7.76 -7.64 19.84
C MET A 35 9.29 -7.55 19.91
N LYS A 36 9.90 -8.36 20.78
CA LYS A 36 11.36 -8.47 20.91
C LYS A 36 12.08 -8.80 19.61
N ARG A 37 11.46 -9.57 18.70
CA ARG A 37 12.06 -9.87 17.39
C ARG A 37 12.01 -8.66 16.46
N ILE A 38 10.95 -7.86 16.54
CA ILE A 38 10.81 -6.61 15.78
C ILE A 38 11.85 -5.60 16.28
N GLU A 39 11.93 -5.41 17.60
CA GLU A 39 12.91 -4.54 18.25
C GLU A 39 14.34 -4.96 17.89
N TYR A 40 14.66 -6.26 17.99
CA TYR A 40 15.95 -6.80 17.59
C TYR A 40 16.29 -6.48 16.12
N ALA A 41 15.34 -6.68 15.19
CA ALA A 41 15.59 -6.40 13.78
C ALA A 41 15.82 -4.90 13.50
N ILE A 42 15.06 -4.03 14.18
CA ILE A 42 15.22 -2.58 14.08
C ILE A 42 16.57 -2.16 14.67
N ASP A 43 16.91 -2.65 15.86
CA ASP A 43 18.16 -2.33 16.54
C ASP A 43 19.37 -2.88 15.77
N TYR A 44 19.29 -4.09 15.18
CA TYR A 44 20.32 -4.63 14.30
C TYR A 44 20.66 -3.67 13.15
N VAL A 45 19.65 -3.19 12.42
CA VAL A 45 19.89 -2.25 11.31
C VAL A 45 20.41 -0.92 11.84
N LYS A 46 19.80 -0.38 12.90
CA LYS A 46 20.21 0.88 13.54
C LYS A 46 21.67 0.85 14.00
N ASP A 47 22.09 -0.20 14.70
CA ASP A 47 23.44 -0.32 15.26
C ASP A 47 24.50 -0.47 14.16
N LYS A 48 24.17 -1.12 13.03
CA LYS A 48 25.07 -1.21 11.86
C LYS A 48 25.33 0.15 11.22
N LEU A 49 24.39 1.08 11.37
CA LEU A 49 24.44 2.43 10.81
C LEU A 49 25.14 3.44 11.72
N ILE A 50 25.57 3.01 12.90
CA ILE A 50 26.31 3.83 13.86
C ILE A 50 27.76 3.34 13.91
N ASP A 51 28.72 4.27 14.01
CA ASP A 51 30.13 3.97 14.18
C ASP A 51 30.51 3.70 15.65
N GLN A 52 31.79 3.39 15.90
CA GLN A 52 32.28 3.08 17.24
C GLN A 52 32.15 4.27 18.22
N ASN A 53 32.00 5.50 17.69
CA ASN A 53 31.88 6.73 18.46
C ASN A 53 30.41 7.15 18.68
N GLY A 54 29.44 6.37 18.19
CA GLY A 54 28.03 6.73 18.28
C GLY A 54 27.54 7.68 17.18
N VAL A 55 28.36 7.95 16.16
CA VAL A 55 28.00 8.85 15.05
C VAL A 55 27.35 8.05 13.91
N ILE A 56 26.31 8.62 13.30
CA ILE A 56 25.66 8.02 12.13
C ILE A 56 26.69 7.95 11.00
N LYS A 57 26.95 6.72 10.52
CA LYS A 57 27.84 6.49 9.38
C LYS A 57 27.22 7.10 8.13
N ILE A 58 28.03 7.82 7.37
CA ILE A 58 27.71 8.13 5.98
C ILE A 58 27.86 6.82 5.20
N ILE A 59 26.73 6.17 4.93
CA ILE A 59 26.68 5.00 4.07
C ILE A 59 25.99 5.39 2.76
N ASP A 60 26.39 4.74 1.68
CA ASP A 60 25.73 4.86 0.40
C ASP A 60 24.33 4.21 0.42
N GLU A 61 23.49 4.57 -0.55
CA GLU A 61 22.11 4.08 -0.64
C GLU A 61 22.03 2.55 -0.80
N GLU A 62 23.00 1.92 -1.49
CA GLU A 62 23.02 0.48 -1.75
C GLU A 62 23.32 -0.31 -0.47
N SER A 63 24.29 0.17 0.33
CA SER A 63 24.58 -0.36 1.65
C SER A 63 23.36 -0.24 2.58
N TYR A 64 22.63 0.88 2.53
CA TYR A 64 21.44 1.08 3.37
C TYR A 64 20.31 0.12 2.98
N GLU A 65 20.04 0.02 1.68
CA GLU A 65 19.06 -0.89 1.11
C GLU A 65 19.36 -2.35 1.48
N THR A 66 20.64 -2.74 1.46
CA THR A 66 21.07 -4.09 1.84
C THR A 66 20.75 -4.38 3.31
N LEU A 67 21.07 -3.48 4.23
CA LEU A 67 20.76 -3.64 5.66
C LEU A 67 19.25 -3.72 5.92
N LEU A 68 18.45 -2.88 5.26
CA LEU A 68 16.99 -2.95 5.36
C LEU A 68 16.44 -4.30 4.89
N LYS A 69 16.95 -4.83 3.78
CA LYS A 69 16.55 -6.14 3.27
C LYS A 69 16.93 -7.25 4.23
N GLU A 70 18.13 -7.25 4.81
CA GLU A 70 18.55 -8.24 5.82
C GLU A 70 17.59 -8.26 7.03
N GLY A 71 17.29 -7.09 7.59
CA GLY A 71 16.36 -6.97 8.71
C GLY A 71 14.94 -7.45 8.35
N ALA A 72 14.45 -7.10 7.16
CA ALA A 72 13.15 -7.54 6.68
C ALA A 72 13.10 -9.06 6.42
N ILE A 73 14.15 -9.64 5.84
CA ILE A 73 14.30 -11.09 5.63
C ILE A 73 14.21 -11.84 6.95
N PHE A 74 14.91 -11.35 7.98
CA PHE A 74 14.84 -11.92 9.32
C PHE A 74 13.41 -11.92 9.87
N LEU A 75 12.66 -10.83 9.66
CA LEU A 75 11.28 -10.72 10.14
C LEU A 75 10.29 -11.63 9.39
N LEU A 76 10.44 -11.66 8.06
CA LEU A 76 9.52 -12.36 7.14
C LEU A 76 9.82 -13.86 7.03
N GLY A 77 11.08 -14.27 7.21
CA GLY A 77 11.52 -15.66 7.00
C GLY A 77 11.52 -16.07 5.53
N ILE A 78 11.77 -15.14 4.60
CA ILE A 78 11.84 -15.39 3.15
C ILE A 78 13.26 -15.22 2.62
N GLY A 79 13.57 -15.80 1.46
CA GLY A 79 14.88 -15.66 0.83
C GLY A 79 15.15 -14.26 0.29
N GLN A 80 16.43 -13.88 0.17
CA GLN A 80 16.85 -12.57 -0.33
C GLN A 80 16.37 -12.31 -1.77
N GLU A 81 16.56 -13.27 -2.67
CA GLU A 81 16.08 -13.15 -4.06
C GLU A 81 14.57 -13.03 -4.14
N GLN A 82 13.84 -13.76 -3.28
CA GLN A 82 12.38 -13.68 -3.22
C GLN A 82 11.91 -12.30 -2.74
N LEU A 83 12.53 -11.74 -1.70
CA LEU A 83 12.21 -10.38 -1.25
C LEU A 83 12.51 -9.36 -2.35
N LYS A 84 13.69 -9.45 -2.99
CA LYS A 84 14.10 -8.56 -4.08
C LYS A 84 13.10 -8.61 -5.23
N GLU A 85 12.71 -9.81 -5.66
CA GLU A 85 11.71 -10.02 -6.70
C GLU A 85 10.36 -9.39 -6.33
N ILE A 86 9.88 -9.60 -5.08
CA ILE A 86 8.64 -9.01 -4.59
C ILE A 86 8.71 -7.47 -4.62
N LEU A 87 9.80 -6.88 -4.13
CA LEU A 87 9.98 -5.43 -4.10
C LEU A 87 10.02 -4.86 -5.52
N ILE A 88 10.76 -5.48 -6.44
CA ILE A 88 10.84 -5.03 -7.83
C ILE A 88 9.50 -5.16 -8.55
N LYS A 89 8.88 -6.35 -8.54
CA LYS A 89 7.66 -6.63 -9.32
C LYS A 89 6.45 -5.85 -8.80
N ASN A 90 6.36 -5.64 -7.49
CA ASN A 90 5.17 -5.02 -6.90
C ASN A 90 5.31 -3.52 -6.68
N ASN A 91 6.50 -2.93 -6.85
CA ASN A 91 6.72 -1.49 -6.73
C ASN A 91 5.70 -0.67 -7.56
N LEU A 92 5.69 -0.86 -8.88
CA LEU A 92 4.83 -0.11 -9.80
C LEU A 92 3.35 -0.28 -9.43
N LEU A 93 2.93 -1.51 -9.15
CA LEU A 93 1.55 -1.82 -8.80
C LEU A 93 1.15 -1.18 -7.48
N TYR A 94 2.00 -1.24 -6.46
CA TYR A 94 1.74 -0.63 -5.15
C TYR A 94 1.62 0.89 -5.28
N TRP A 95 2.56 1.50 -5.99
CA TRP A 95 2.60 2.94 -6.21
C TRP A 95 1.34 3.43 -6.95
N ALA A 96 0.98 2.74 -8.03
CA ALA A 96 -0.18 3.12 -8.84
C ALA A 96 -1.50 2.86 -8.11
N ALA A 97 -1.61 1.76 -7.35
CA ALA A 97 -2.74 1.49 -6.47
C ALA A 97 -2.88 2.60 -5.42
N GLY A 98 -1.77 2.98 -4.77
CA GLY A 98 -1.69 4.03 -3.76
C GLY A 98 -2.19 5.39 -4.24
N ARG A 99 -1.95 5.73 -5.51
CA ARG A 99 -2.36 7.01 -6.12
C ARG A 99 -3.71 6.94 -6.86
N ASN A 100 -4.42 5.80 -6.85
CA ASN A 100 -5.65 5.57 -7.63
C ASN A 100 -5.50 5.96 -9.12
N LYS A 101 -4.32 5.76 -9.73
CA LYS A 101 -4.10 6.14 -11.14
C LYS A 101 -4.88 5.23 -12.08
N THR A 102 -5.73 5.84 -12.92
CA THR A 102 -6.68 5.15 -13.82
C THR A 102 -6.04 4.46 -15.02
N GLN A 103 -4.80 4.79 -15.38
CA GLN A 103 -4.15 4.24 -16.58
C GLN A 103 -3.66 2.79 -16.42
N LEU A 104 -3.51 2.28 -15.19
CA LEU A 104 -2.99 0.93 -14.92
C LEU A 104 -4.08 -0.10 -14.56
N LYS A 105 -5.37 0.27 -14.68
CA LYS A 105 -6.55 -0.53 -14.30
C LYS A 105 -6.52 -1.99 -14.79
N LYS A 106 -6.14 -2.22 -16.06
CA LYS A 106 -6.12 -3.57 -16.65
C LYS A 106 -5.18 -4.56 -15.93
N LYS A 107 -4.06 -4.09 -15.35
CA LYS A 107 -3.09 -4.94 -14.64
C LYS A 107 -3.59 -5.29 -13.22
N PHE A 108 -4.41 -4.42 -12.62
CA PHE A 108 -5.00 -4.62 -11.27
C PHE A 108 -6.13 -5.65 -11.23
N ASN A 109 -6.79 -5.91 -12.35
CA ASN A 109 -7.89 -6.87 -12.43
C ASN A 109 -7.47 -8.32 -12.23
N LYS A 110 -6.18 -8.66 -12.40
CA LYS A 110 -5.65 -9.99 -12.10
C LYS A 110 -5.50 -10.25 -10.59
N GLY A 111 -5.80 -9.26 -9.75
CA GLY A 111 -5.59 -9.34 -8.31
C GLY A 111 -4.12 -9.21 -7.92
N TRP A 112 -3.89 -8.89 -6.65
CA TRP A 112 -2.55 -8.86 -6.08
C TRP A 112 -2.31 -10.17 -5.34
N ASN A 113 -1.13 -10.78 -5.53
CA ASN A 113 -0.75 -11.90 -4.70
C ASN A 113 -0.66 -11.39 -3.25
N LEU A 114 -1.52 -11.91 -2.39
CA LEU A 114 -1.68 -11.41 -1.03
C LEU A 114 -0.40 -11.53 -0.18
N SER A 115 0.36 -12.62 -0.36
CA SER A 115 1.65 -12.77 0.31
C SER A 115 2.62 -11.68 -0.12
N SER A 116 2.60 -11.30 -1.40
CA SER A 116 3.43 -10.22 -1.95
C SER A 116 2.97 -8.85 -1.45
N PHE A 117 1.65 -8.59 -1.38
CA PHE A 117 1.09 -7.36 -0.79
C PHE A 117 1.57 -7.17 0.65
N LEU A 118 1.37 -8.20 1.50
CA LEU A 118 1.72 -8.13 2.91
C LEU A 118 3.24 -7.99 3.09
N THR A 119 4.04 -8.74 2.33
CA THR A 119 5.51 -8.64 2.35
C THR A 119 5.98 -7.22 2.03
N PHE A 120 5.48 -6.66 0.92
CA PHE A 120 5.83 -5.31 0.49
C PHE A 120 5.41 -4.27 1.54
N ARG A 121 4.22 -4.42 2.13
CA ARG A 121 3.70 -3.53 3.16
C ARG A 121 4.52 -3.58 4.45
N ILE A 122 4.89 -4.78 4.90
CA ILE A 122 5.73 -5.02 6.07
C ILE A 122 7.09 -4.37 5.87
N PHE A 123 7.68 -4.53 4.67
CA PHE A 123 8.96 -3.89 4.32
C PHE A 123 8.90 -2.37 4.49
N LEU A 124 7.88 -1.70 3.93
CA LEU A 124 7.73 -0.25 4.04
C LEU A 124 7.53 0.21 5.50
N LEU A 125 6.72 -0.51 6.28
CA LEU A 125 6.52 -0.18 7.69
C LEU A 125 7.81 -0.36 8.51
N PHE A 126 8.58 -1.40 8.20
CA PHE A 126 9.87 -1.66 8.83
C PHE A 126 10.88 -0.55 8.52
N GLU A 127 11.01 -0.14 7.26
CA GLU A 127 11.83 1.00 6.84
C GLU A 127 11.43 2.29 7.58
N ILE A 128 10.13 2.60 7.67
CA ILE A 128 9.65 3.78 8.40
C ILE A 128 10.01 3.70 9.89
N CYS A 129 9.88 2.53 10.52
CA CYS A 129 10.24 2.34 11.93
C CYS A 129 11.74 2.51 12.16
N ILE A 130 12.57 2.08 11.21
CA ILE A 130 14.03 2.28 11.26
C ILE A 130 14.38 3.76 11.10
N GLY A 131 13.78 4.45 10.13
CA GLY A 131 13.99 5.90 9.93
C GLY A 131 13.60 6.70 11.17
N LEU A 132 12.44 6.41 11.76
CA LEU A 132 12.04 6.98 13.05
C LEU A 132 13.09 6.73 14.14
N ARG A 133 13.62 5.50 14.24
CA ARG A 133 14.61 5.15 15.27
C ARG A 133 15.95 5.85 15.09
N GLN A 134 16.37 6.12 13.86
CA GLN A 134 17.64 6.79 13.55
C GLN A 134 17.59 8.31 13.69
N GLU A 135 16.59 8.93 13.06
CA GLU A 135 16.49 10.39 12.93
C GLU A 135 16.13 11.09 14.25
N GLY A 136 15.68 10.32 15.25
CA GLY A 136 15.17 10.84 16.51
C GLY A 136 14.04 11.85 16.30
N ALA A 137 13.90 12.81 17.23
CA ALA A 137 12.86 13.84 17.14
C ALA A 137 13.19 14.99 16.17
N ASN A 138 14.43 15.09 15.69
CA ASN A 138 14.95 16.35 15.14
C ASN A 138 15.01 16.43 13.61
N GLN A 139 14.95 15.31 12.89
CA GLN A 139 15.06 15.30 11.41
C GLN A 139 13.77 14.89 10.70
N MET A 140 13.02 13.92 11.25
CA MET A 140 11.75 13.51 10.65
C MET A 140 10.63 14.44 11.11
N ARG A 141 10.03 15.21 10.19
CA ARG A 141 8.88 16.07 10.51
C ARG A 141 7.69 15.21 10.96
N LEU A 142 7.49 15.14 12.28
CA LEU A 142 6.40 14.38 12.91
C LEU A 142 5.03 15.00 12.61
N PRO A 143 3.94 14.20 12.68
CA PRO A 143 2.59 14.74 12.54
C PRO A 143 2.28 15.76 13.64
N ARG A 144 1.58 16.84 13.26
CA ARG A 144 1.18 17.92 14.19
C ARG A 144 0.44 17.35 15.40
N GLY A 145 0.86 17.74 16.60
CA GLY A 145 0.23 17.32 17.86
C GLY A 145 0.55 15.89 18.29
N SER A 146 1.54 15.23 17.68
CA SER A 146 2.02 13.91 18.09
C SER A 146 3.46 13.97 18.58
N THR A 147 3.81 13.14 19.56
CA THR A 147 5.19 12.94 20.01
C THR A 147 5.87 11.81 19.25
N PHE A 148 7.20 11.82 19.24
CA PHE A 148 8.00 10.72 18.67
C PHE A 148 7.57 9.36 19.23
N LYS A 149 7.50 9.24 20.56
CA LYS A 149 7.11 8.03 21.27
C LYS A 149 5.75 7.50 20.80
N GLN A 150 4.75 8.37 20.68
CA GLN A 150 3.42 7.98 20.20
C GLN A 150 3.43 7.44 18.77
N VAL A 151 4.16 8.10 17.86
CA VAL A 151 4.24 7.69 16.45
C VAL A 151 5.01 6.40 16.30
N TYR A 152 6.15 6.27 16.99
CA TYR A 152 6.98 5.07 16.97
C TYR A 152 6.27 3.86 17.57
N GLU A 153 5.67 3.99 18.76
CA GLU A 153 4.91 2.90 19.38
C GLU A 153 3.74 2.44 18.49
N LYS A 154 3.04 3.37 17.84
CA LYS A 154 1.98 3.04 16.89
C LYS A 154 2.52 2.34 15.64
N GLY A 155 3.65 2.78 15.10
CA GLY A 155 4.32 2.15 13.96
C GLY A 155 4.75 0.72 14.24
N VAL A 156 5.44 0.51 15.35
CA VAL A 156 5.94 -0.82 15.76
C VAL A 156 4.77 -1.77 16.09
N LYS A 157 3.71 -1.26 16.75
CA LYS A 157 2.48 -2.05 16.96
C LYS A 157 1.80 -2.42 15.65
N GLU A 158 1.70 -1.49 14.70
CA GLU A 158 1.17 -1.83 13.37
C GLU A 158 2.02 -2.91 12.69
N LEU A 159 3.35 -2.76 12.71
CA LEU A 159 4.27 -3.73 12.13
C LEU A 159 4.05 -5.13 12.74
N GLN A 160 3.83 -5.20 14.06
CA GLN A 160 3.47 -6.46 14.74
C GLN A 160 2.14 -7.06 14.23
N VAL A 161 1.11 -6.24 14.02
CA VAL A 161 -0.17 -6.69 13.47
C VAL A 161 0.00 -7.22 12.05
N GLN A 162 0.76 -6.53 11.20
CA GLN A 162 1.02 -6.96 9.82
C GLN A 162 1.81 -8.26 9.75
N LEU A 163 2.88 -8.38 10.53
CA LEU A 163 3.67 -9.60 10.63
C LEU A 163 2.85 -10.78 11.17
N THR A 164 1.99 -10.54 12.14
CA THR A 164 1.08 -11.58 12.67
C THR A 164 0.08 -12.02 11.59
N THR A 165 -0.52 -11.06 10.88
CA THR A 165 -1.46 -11.31 9.78
C THR A 165 -0.79 -12.14 8.67
N TYR A 166 0.44 -11.78 8.31
CA TYR A 166 1.25 -12.50 7.32
C TYR A 166 1.57 -13.94 7.77
N TRP A 167 2.00 -14.12 9.02
CA TRP A 167 2.24 -15.46 9.56
C TRP A 167 0.98 -16.31 9.60
N ASP A 168 -0.16 -15.75 10.01
CA ASP A 168 -1.45 -16.46 10.03
C ASP A 168 -1.90 -16.81 8.61
N PHE A 169 -1.72 -15.91 7.65
CA PHE A 169 -1.97 -16.18 6.24
C PHE A 169 -1.13 -17.36 5.72
N ILE A 170 0.20 -17.32 5.84
CA ILE A 170 1.06 -18.42 5.38
C ILE A 170 0.74 -19.74 6.07
N THR A 171 0.44 -19.68 7.37
CA THR A 171 0.08 -20.89 8.14
C THR A 171 -1.19 -21.53 7.58
N THR A 172 -2.23 -20.73 7.35
CA THR A 172 -3.52 -21.25 6.85
C THR A 172 -3.42 -21.72 5.40
N GLU A 173 -2.62 -21.05 4.56
CA GLU A 173 -2.29 -21.52 3.21
C GLU A 173 -1.65 -22.91 3.25
N GLU A 174 -0.62 -23.09 4.10
CA GLU A 174 0.04 -24.38 4.27
C GLU A 174 -0.93 -25.46 4.79
N PHE A 175 -1.81 -25.11 5.72
CA PHE A 175 -2.74 -26.07 6.35
C PHE A 175 -3.77 -26.57 5.36
N LYS A 176 -4.35 -25.66 4.56
CA LYS A 176 -5.36 -25.98 3.56
C LYS A 176 -4.93 -27.13 2.64
N TYR A 177 -3.69 -27.11 2.15
CA TYR A 177 -3.19 -28.12 1.22
C TYR A 177 -2.55 -29.34 1.91
N LYS A 178 -1.93 -29.15 3.08
CA LYS A 178 -1.09 -30.17 3.68
C LYS A 178 -1.76 -30.90 4.84
N CYS A 179 -2.39 -30.16 5.76
CA CYS A 179 -2.92 -30.68 7.03
C CYS A 179 -4.17 -29.88 7.48
N PRO A 180 -5.34 -30.08 6.83
CA PRO A 180 -6.56 -29.35 7.18
C PRO A 180 -7.01 -29.59 8.63
N ASP A 181 -6.66 -30.75 9.20
CA ASP A 181 -6.95 -31.13 10.58
C ASP A 181 -6.39 -30.15 11.62
N LEU A 182 -5.38 -29.33 11.27
CA LEU A 182 -4.77 -28.33 12.15
C LEU A 182 -5.50 -26.97 12.14
N LEU A 183 -6.49 -26.76 11.26
CA LEU A 183 -7.25 -25.50 11.23
C LEU A 183 -8.06 -25.29 12.51
N ASP A 184 -8.54 -26.37 13.14
CA ASP A 184 -9.27 -26.28 14.41
C ASP A 184 -8.35 -25.76 15.53
N ASP A 185 -7.18 -26.39 15.69
CA ASP A 185 -6.16 -25.96 16.67
C ASP A 185 -5.68 -24.51 16.40
N TRP A 186 -5.52 -24.12 15.14
CA TRP A 186 -5.14 -22.75 14.77
C TRP A 186 -6.23 -21.73 15.10
N SER A 187 -7.49 -22.00 14.74
CA SER A 187 -8.60 -21.09 15.07
C SER A 187 -8.78 -20.95 16.58
N CYS A 188 -8.63 -22.04 17.34
CA CYS A 188 -8.60 -22.02 18.80
C CYS A 188 -7.47 -21.12 19.32
N ASN A 189 -6.27 -21.24 18.74
CA ASN A 189 -5.15 -20.38 19.09
C ASN A 189 -5.41 -18.89 18.79
N VAL A 190 -6.06 -18.56 17.67
CA VAL A 190 -6.45 -17.16 17.36
C VAL A 190 -7.36 -16.60 18.46
N VAL A 191 -8.39 -17.36 18.86
CA VAL A 191 -9.30 -16.96 19.95
C VAL A 191 -8.53 -16.78 21.26
N ASN A 192 -7.66 -17.72 21.62
CA ASN A 192 -6.85 -17.62 22.83
C ASN A 192 -5.94 -16.39 22.82
N ARG A 193 -5.29 -16.08 21.69
CA ARG A 193 -4.47 -14.86 21.53
C ARG A 193 -5.31 -13.60 21.74
N LEU A 194 -6.48 -13.54 21.11
CA LEU A 194 -7.41 -12.41 21.21
C LEU A 194 -7.88 -12.18 22.67
N MET A 195 -8.29 -13.25 23.35
CA MET A 195 -8.75 -13.20 24.74
C MET A 195 -7.66 -12.70 25.68
N ASN A 196 -6.41 -13.07 25.41
CA ASN A 196 -5.24 -12.70 26.21
C ASN A 196 -4.61 -11.35 25.83
N LEU A 197 -5.17 -10.60 24.87
CA LEU A 197 -4.70 -9.25 24.61
C LEU A 197 -4.88 -8.37 25.85
N LYS A 198 -3.80 -7.66 26.22
CA LYS A 198 -3.80 -6.74 27.36
C LYS A 198 -4.58 -5.48 27.00
N SER A 199 -5.69 -5.22 27.67
CA SER A 199 -6.36 -3.92 27.61
C SER A 199 -5.46 -2.89 28.28
N THR A 200 -4.72 -2.10 27.50
CA THR A 200 -3.79 -1.09 28.03
C THR A 200 -4.39 0.29 27.81
N LEU A 201 -4.89 0.93 28.87
CA LEU A 201 -5.52 2.26 28.87
C LEU A 201 -6.86 2.34 28.11
N SER A 202 -7.68 3.32 28.51
CA SER A 202 -9.09 3.49 28.12
C SER A 202 -9.37 3.74 26.64
N ASN A 203 -8.35 3.79 25.76
CA ASN A 203 -8.54 4.09 24.34
C ASN A 203 -7.63 3.29 23.38
N SER A 204 -6.88 2.28 23.84
CA SER A 204 -6.05 1.49 22.91
C SER A 204 -6.85 0.37 22.25
N TYR A 205 -6.79 0.33 20.92
CA TYR A 205 -7.31 -0.76 20.10
C TYR A 205 -6.22 -1.82 19.98
N ASN A 206 -6.40 -2.96 20.66
CA ASN A 206 -5.57 -4.14 20.41
C ASN A 206 -6.32 -5.02 19.43
N GLU A 207 -5.74 -5.18 18.25
CA GLU A 207 -6.42 -5.80 17.13
C GLU A 207 -5.49 -6.79 16.43
N MET A 208 -6.07 -7.91 16.03
CA MET A 208 -5.48 -8.88 15.11
C MET A 208 -6.27 -8.80 13.81
N SER A 209 -5.61 -8.94 12.67
CA SER A 209 -6.30 -9.07 11.38
C SER A 209 -6.03 -10.44 10.79
N LEU A 210 -7.06 -11.02 10.21
CA LEU A 210 -6.99 -12.22 9.39
C LEU A 210 -7.39 -11.85 7.97
N VAL A 211 -6.81 -12.55 7.00
CA VAL A 211 -7.23 -12.38 5.61
C VAL A 211 -8.27 -13.43 5.24
N VAL A 212 -9.42 -12.96 4.80
CA VAL A 212 -10.59 -13.74 4.38
C VAL A 212 -11.09 -13.19 3.04
N GLY A 213 -12.22 -13.67 2.53
CA GLY A 213 -12.81 -13.15 1.29
C GLY A 213 -13.26 -14.27 0.38
N HIS A 214 -13.10 -14.11 -0.92
CA HIS A 214 -13.38 -15.16 -1.90
C HIS A 214 -12.33 -15.08 -3.02
N GLU A 215 -12.37 -16.01 -3.96
CA GLU A 215 -11.46 -15.97 -5.10
C GLU A 215 -11.55 -14.61 -5.82
N GLY A 216 -10.40 -13.94 -5.99
CA GLY A 216 -10.30 -12.63 -6.63
C GLY A 216 -10.60 -11.41 -5.74
N HIS A 217 -11.07 -11.58 -4.50
CA HIS A 217 -11.38 -10.46 -3.60
C HIS A 217 -10.89 -10.67 -2.17
N CYS A 218 -10.08 -9.73 -1.69
CA CYS A 218 -9.49 -9.76 -0.36
C CYS A 218 -10.29 -8.90 0.62
N ILE A 219 -10.70 -9.53 1.71
CA ILE A 219 -11.37 -8.90 2.84
C ILE A 219 -10.54 -9.13 4.10
N TYR A 220 -10.55 -8.18 5.02
CA TYR A 220 -9.88 -8.35 6.31
C TYR A 220 -10.91 -8.57 7.40
N LEU A 221 -10.73 -9.65 8.16
CA LEU A 221 -11.48 -9.92 9.38
C LEU A 221 -10.66 -9.41 10.56
N SER A 222 -11.11 -8.33 11.17
CA SER A 222 -10.44 -7.66 12.27
C SER A 222 -11.06 -8.10 13.59
N LEU A 223 -10.23 -8.71 14.43
CA LEU A 223 -10.56 -9.23 15.75
C LEU A 223 -9.96 -8.29 16.80
N CYS A 224 -10.81 -7.57 17.52
CA CYS A 224 -10.38 -6.49 18.38
C CYS A 224 -10.82 -6.74 19.82
N LYS A 225 -9.96 -6.38 20.77
CA LYS A 225 -10.31 -6.27 22.18
C LYS A 225 -10.26 -4.80 22.58
N LYS A 226 -11.43 -4.26 22.96
CA LYS A 226 -11.61 -2.87 23.40
C LYS A 226 -12.31 -2.89 24.76
N PHE A 227 -11.64 -2.43 25.81
CA PHE A 227 -12.08 -2.62 27.19
C PHE A 227 -12.34 -4.11 27.48
N ASP A 228 -13.51 -4.42 28.03
CA ASP A 228 -13.96 -5.78 28.28
C ASP A 228 -14.71 -6.36 27.07
N PHE A 229 -14.76 -5.70 25.92
CA PHE A 229 -15.45 -6.20 24.74
C PHE A 229 -14.50 -6.86 23.73
N ILE A 230 -14.94 -7.99 23.20
CA ILE A 230 -14.42 -8.59 21.97
C ILE A 230 -15.30 -8.12 20.82
N LEU A 231 -14.67 -7.65 19.74
CA LEU A 231 -15.32 -7.15 18.53
C LEU A 231 -14.83 -7.92 17.31
N VAL A 232 -15.77 -8.31 16.44
CA VAL A 232 -15.50 -8.99 15.17
C VAL A 232 -15.97 -8.09 14.04
N ARG A 233 -15.02 -7.58 13.25
CA ARG A 233 -15.26 -6.53 12.25
C ARG A 233 -14.83 -7.02 10.87
N VAL A 234 -15.68 -6.80 9.86
CA VAL A 234 -15.36 -7.07 8.46
C VAL A 234 -15.00 -5.76 7.77
N ASP A 235 -13.72 -5.66 7.38
CA ASP A 235 -13.15 -4.52 6.67
C ASP A 235 -13.28 -4.74 5.17
N ASN A 236 -14.47 -4.47 4.63
CA ASN A 236 -14.75 -4.49 3.20
C ASN A 236 -15.29 -3.15 2.74
N ARG A 237 -14.94 -2.76 1.52
CA ARG A 237 -15.45 -1.51 0.91
C ARG A 237 -16.28 -1.71 -0.33
N TRP A 238 -16.30 -2.92 -0.89
CA TRP A 238 -16.94 -3.21 -2.15
C TRP A 238 -18.36 -3.72 -1.92
N MET A 239 -19.35 -2.83 -2.04
CA MET A 239 -20.74 -3.16 -1.68
C MET A 239 -21.39 -4.20 -2.58
N ASN A 240 -20.86 -4.46 -3.79
CA ASN A 240 -21.42 -5.49 -4.69
C ASN A 240 -21.24 -6.91 -4.15
N THR A 241 -20.30 -7.10 -3.21
CA THR A 241 -20.07 -8.40 -2.54
C THR A 241 -20.90 -8.57 -1.27
N VAL A 242 -21.54 -7.51 -0.78
CA VAL A 242 -22.32 -7.58 0.45
C VAL A 242 -23.72 -8.10 0.10
N PRO A 243 -24.23 -9.14 0.79
CA PRO A 243 -25.57 -9.65 0.54
C PRO A 243 -26.63 -8.56 0.70
N SER A 244 -27.60 -8.51 -0.21
CA SER A 244 -28.56 -7.41 -0.40
C SER A 244 -29.36 -7.03 0.85
N ASN A 245 -29.62 -7.99 1.75
CA ASN A 245 -30.40 -7.78 2.97
C ASN A 245 -29.54 -7.46 4.21
N THR A 246 -28.23 -7.22 4.04
CA THR A 246 -27.34 -6.93 5.15
C THR A 246 -27.48 -5.46 5.57
N PRO A 247 -27.86 -5.14 6.82
CA PRO A 247 -27.88 -3.78 7.33
C PRO A 247 -26.45 -3.29 7.55
N HIS A 248 -25.82 -2.80 6.48
CA HIS A 248 -24.47 -2.26 6.50
C HIS A 248 -24.52 -0.74 6.72
N PRO A 249 -23.78 -0.18 7.70
CA PRO A 249 -23.82 1.25 7.95
C PRO A 249 -23.35 2.05 6.72
N LYS A 250 -24.23 2.89 6.19
CA LYS A 250 -24.03 3.73 5.01
C LYS A 250 -24.39 5.17 5.35
N ASN A 251 -23.62 6.10 4.79
CA ASN A 251 -23.91 7.53 4.82
C ASN A 251 -23.61 8.10 3.43
N GLY A 252 -24.64 8.16 2.58
CA GLY A 252 -24.50 8.50 1.16
C GLY A 252 -23.51 7.57 0.44
N ALA A 253 -22.46 8.14 -0.15
CA ALA A 253 -21.40 7.40 -0.84
C ALA A 253 -20.32 6.82 0.10
N LEU A 254 -20.51 6.89 1.42
CA LEU A 254 -19.56 6.42 2.41
C LEU A 254 -20.10 5.25 3.24
N ILE A 255 -19.21 4.40 3.74
CA ILE A 255 -19.51 3.21 4.55
C ILE A 255 -18.56 3.07 5.74
N GLN A 256 -19.05 2.55 6.85
CA GLN A 256 -18.23 2.05 7.96
C GLN A 256 -18.05 0.53 7.86
N PRO A 257 -17.04 -0.08 8.51
CA PRO A 257 -16.90 -1.53 8.53
C PRO A 257 -18.13 -2.21 9.15
N TYR A 258 -18.39 -3.44 8.73
CA TYR A 258 -19.49 -4.21 9.29
C TYR A 258 -19.09 -4.84 10.62
N LEU A 259 -19.84 -4.57 11.68
CA LEU A 259 -19.68 -5.21 12.98
C LEU A 259 -20.49 -6.51 13.01
N VAL A 260 -19.81 -7.65 12.90
CA VAL A 260 -20.43 -8.98 12.84
C VAL A 260 -20.96 -9.36 14.22
N ALA A 261 -20.08 -9.33 15.22
CA ALA A 261 -20.33 -9.75 16.58
C ALA A 261 -19.59 -8.87 17.59
N TYR A 262 -20.15 -8.75 18.78
CA TYR A 262 -19.56 -8.05 19.90
C TYR A 262 -20.08 -8.64 21.22
N PHE A 263 -19.19 -8.97 22.14
CA PHE A 263 -19.55 -9.59 23.41
C PHE A 263 -18.55 -9.28 24.52
N LYS A 264 -18.97 -9.41 25.78
CA LYS A 264 -18.08 -9.20 26.91
C LYS A 264 -17.11 -10.38 27.06
N SER A 265 -15.82 -10.08 27.12
CA SER A 265 -14.74 -11.03 27.40
C SER A 265 -14.82 -11.68 28.78
N ASN A 266 -15.63 -11.12 29.68
CA ASN A 266 -15.95 -11.64 31.02
C ASN A 266 -17.47 -11.88 31.21
N GLY A 267 -18.23 -12.02 30.11
CA GLY A 267 -19.66 -12.33 30.17
C GLY A 267 -19.93 -13.76 30.62
N LEU A 268 -21.17 -14.03 31.06
CA LEU A 268 -21.60 -15.38 31.47
C LEU A 268 -21.56 -16.39 30.32
N ASP A 269 -21.84 -15.95 29.10
CA ASP A 269 -21.83 -16.78 27.88
C ASP A 269 -20.45 -16.87 27.21
N ILE A 270 -19.37 -16.51 27.91
CA ILE A 270 -18.05 -16.36 27.29
C ILE A 270 -17.55 -17.64 26.61
N ASP A 271 -17.78 -18.82 27.20
CA ASP A 271 -17.28 -20.07 26.62
C ASP A 271 -18.05 -20.45 25.36
N LYS A 272 -19.37 -20.20 25.34
CA LYS A 272 -20.20 -20.31 24.13
C LYS A 272 -19.74 -19.33 23.04
N ASN A 273 -19.44 -18.09 23.41
CA ASN A 273 -18.99 -17.06 22.49
C ASN A 273 -17.59 -17.37 21.91
N LYS A 274 -16.69 -17.98 22.70
CA LYS A 274 -15.38 -18.45 22.21
C LYS A 274 -15.53 -19.58 21.20
N GLU A 275 -16.40 -20.56 21.45
CA GLU A 275 -16.63 -21.65 20.50
C GLU A 275 -17.27 -21.14 19.21
N TRP A 276 -18.26 -20.25 19.30
CA TRP A 276 -18.80 -19.56 18.12
C TRP A 276 -17.70 -18.85 17.33
N LEU A 277 -16.82 -18.09 18.01
CA LEU A 277 -15.76 -17.35 17.35
C LEU A 277 -14.72 -18.28 16.69
N LYS A 278 -14.39 -19.39 17.35
CA LYS A 278 -13.48 -20.43 16.81
C LYS A 278 -14.02 -20.96 15.48
N GLU A 279 -15.27 -21.39 15.48
CA GLU A 279 -15.93 -21.94 14.30
C GLU A 279 -16.11 -20.88 13.20
N TYR A 280 -16.49 -19.66 13.57
CA TYR A 280 -16.61 -18.54 12.65
C TYR A 280 -15.29 -18.25 11.92
N ILE A 281 -14.16 -18.19 12.63
CA ILE A 281 -12.83 -17.95 12.06
C ILE A 281 -12.40 -19.11 11.16
N LYS A 282 -12.60 -20.36 11.61
CA LYS A 282 -12.28 -21.57 10.85
C LYS A 282 -13.03 -21.58 9.51
N ASN A 283 -14.35 -21.39 9.54
CA ASN A 283 -15.19 -21.42 8.36
C ASN A 283 -14.87 -20.25 7.41
N ALA A 284 -14.63 -19.04 7.94
CA ALA A 284 -14.22 -17.89 7.12
C ALA A 284 -12.88 -18.14 6.41
N THR A 285 -11.98 -18.89 7.04
CA THR A 285 -10.68 -19.27 6.47
C THR A 285 -10.82 -20.34 5.40
N ILE A 286 -11.71 -21.32 5.60
CA ILE A 286 -11.98 -22.39 4.63
C ILE A 286 -12.64 -21.81 3.37
N LEU A 287 -13.63 -20.93 3.55
CA LEU A 287 -14.42 -20.33 2.47
C LEU A 287 -13.67 -19.24 1.69
N LYS A 288 -12.46 -18.85 2.12
CA LYS A 288 -11.75 -17.70 1.54
C LYS A 288 -11.42 -17.84 0.04
N ASP A 289 -11.37 -19.08 -0.45
CA ASP A 289 -11.14 -19.42 -1.85
C ASP A 289 -12.32 -20.19 -2.45
N GLY A 290 -13.49 -20.12 -1.79
CA GLY A 290 -14.72 -20.76 -2.20
C GLY A 290 -15.64 -19.83 -3.00
N ASP A 291 -16.89 -20.26 -3.15
CA ASP A 291 -17.93 -19.47 -3.83
C ASP A 291 -18.16 -18.12 -3.14
N ILE A 292 -18.37 -17.09 -3.96
CA ILE A 292 -18.61 -15.73 -3.48
C ILE A 292 -19.83 -15.67 -2.56
N ASN A 293 -20.94 -16.32 -2.92
CA ASN A 293 -22.16 -16.25 -2.13
C ASN A 293 -21.97 -16.97 -0.81
N GLU A 294 -21.38 -18.16 -0.80
CA GLU A 294 -21.10 -18.90 0.44
C GLU A 294 -20.21 -18.10 1.39
N SER A 295 -19.10 -17.56 0.88
CA SER A 295 -18.17 -16.78 1.70
C SER A 295 -18.80 -15.50 2.22
N MET A 296 -19.48 -14.73 1.37
CA MET A 296 -20.11 -13.47 1.79
C MET A 296 -21.29 -13.72 2.73
N MET A 297 -22.07 -14.78 2.52
CA MET A 297 -23.11 -15.19 3.47
C MET A 297 -22.51 -15.57 4.82
N HIS A 298 -21.39 -16.28 4.87
CA HIS A 298 -20.72 -16.57 6.13
C HIS A 298 -20.24 -15.28 6.84
N LEU A 299 -19.59 -14.38 6.10
CA LEU A 299 -19.01 -13.15 6.67
C LEU A 299 -20.06 -12.14 7.15
N TYR A 300 -21.21 -12.02 6.47
CA TYR A 300 -22.22 -10.99 6.78
C TYR A 300 -23.48 -11.53 7.43
N CYS A 301 -23.86 -12.77 7.11
CA CYS A 301 -25.15 -13.37 7.38
C CYS A 301 -25.05 -14.66 8.21
N SER A 302 -24.02 -14.78 9.07
CA SER A 302 -23.76 -15.93 9.95
C SER A 302 -24.87 -16.17 10.99
N GLY A 303 -26.10 -16.45 10.55
CA GLY A 303 -27.27 -16.77 11.36
C GLY A 303 -27.71 -15.69 12.36
N ASN A 304 -28.89 -15.90 12.94
CA ASN A 304 -29.41 -15.06 14.03
C ASN A 304 -28.68 -15.28 15.37
N ASN A 305 -27.61 -16.07 15.38
CA ASN A 305 -26.94 -16.56 16.59
C ASN A 305 -25.60 -15.87 16.87
N ASN A 306 -25.23 -14.84 16.10
CA ASN A 306 -24.01 -14.09 16.35
C ASN A 306 -24.08 -13.36 17.70
N PRO A 307 -23.07 -13.50 18.57
CA PRO A 307 -23.05 -12.80 19.86
C PRO A 307 -23.10 -11.28 19.66
N ARG A 308 -24.11 -10.64 20.24
CA ARG A 308 -24.34 -9.20 20.19
C ARG A 308 -24.82 -8.70 21.55
N GLU A 309 -23.87 -8.43 22.45
CA GLU A 309 -24.15 -8.03 23.83
C GLU A 309 -23.87 -6.53 24.02
N GLY A 310 -24.90 -5.76 24.40
CA GLY A 310 -24.78 -4.32 24.68
C GLY A 310 -25.18 -3.42 23.50
N ASN A 311 -24.71 -2.18 23.50
CA ASN A 311 -25.08 -1.18 22.50
C ASN A 311 -24.00 -1.01 21.43
N ALA A 312 -24.23 -1.57 20.24
CA ALA A 312 -23.33 -1.47 19.08
C ALA A 312 -22.95 -0.01 18.74
N LEU A 313 -23.89 0.94 18.84
CA LEU A 313 -23.65 2.33 18.44
C LEU A 313 -22.55 2.99 19.27
N LEU A 314 -22.50 2.71 20.58
CA LEU A 314 -21.46 3.25 21.46
C LEU A 314 -20.08 2.65 21.16
N ILE A 315 -20.04 1.43 20.64
CA ILE A 315 -18.81 0.71 20.33
C ILE A 315 -18.16 1.27 19.06
N VAL A 316 -18.96 1.54 18.03
CA VAL A 316 -18.49 1.86 16.66
C VAL A 316 -18.59 3.33 16.28
N LYS A 317 -19.09 4.20 17.16
CA LYS A 317 -19.30 5.64 16.88
C LYS A 317 -18.10 6.33 16.25
N ASP A 318 -16.90 5.97 16.69
CA ASP A 318 -15.64 6.62 16.25
C ASP A 318 -15.02 5.98 15.00
N TRP A 319 -15.65 4.95 14.42
CA TRP A 319 -15.13 4.32 13.21
C TRP A 319 -15.32 5.22 12.00
N PRO A 320 -14.30 5.35 11.14
CA PRO A 320 -14.39 6.29 10.04
C PRO A 320 -15.29 5.78 8.93
N TYR A 321 -16.09 6.67 8.34
CA TYR A 321 -16.76 6.45 7.07
C TYR A 321 -15.76 6.55 5.90
N ARG A 322 -15.87 5.68 4.91
CA ARG A 322 -14.99 5.61 3.72
C ARG A 322 -15.78 5.51 2.43
N PRO A 323 -15.27 6.07 1.31
CA PRO A 323 -15.93 5.93 0.02
C PRO A 323 -16.19 4.48 -0.34
N ILE A 324 -17.41 4.20 -0.79
CA ILE A 324 -17.79 2.92 -1.38
C ILE A 324 -16.89 2.66 -2.58
N GLN A 325 -16.32 1.46 -2.61
CA GLN A 325 -15.56 0.99 -3.75
C GLN A 325 -16.54 0.48 -4.82
N LYS A 326 -16.39 0.98 -6.05
CA LYS A 326 -17.29 0.69 -7.19
C LYS A 326 -16.84 -0.50 -8.04
N ASP A 327 -15.59 -0.93 -7.87
CA ASP A 327 -14.92 -1.98 -8.64
C ASP A 327 -14.26 -3.00 -7.69
N ALA A 328 -13.85 -4.18 -8.17
CA ALA A 328 -13.03 -5.10 -7.36
C ALA A 328 -11.57 -4.64 -7.24
N GLU A 329 -11.16 -3.66 -8.05
CA GLU A 329 -9.77 -3.25 -8.22
C GLU A 329 -9.16 -2.70 -6.92
N ASN A 330 -7.92 -3.14 -6.62
CA ASN A 330 -7.18 -2.73 -5.43
C ASN A 330 -7.91 -3.01 -4.10
N CYS A 331 -8.84 -3.96 -4.08
CA CYS A 331 -9.56 -4.35 -2.86
C CYS A 331 -8.60 -4.70 -1.71
N TYR A 332 -7.52 -5.44 -2.00
CA TYR A 332 -6.43 -5.75 -1.06
C TYR A 332 -5.99 -4.52 -0.27
N MET A 333 -5.62 -3.45 -0.96
CA MET A 333 -5.11 -2.23 -0.34
C MET A 333 -6.23 -1.39 0.29
N ARG A 334 -7.39 -1.30 -0.36
CA ARG A 334 -8.50 -0.46 0.11
C ARG A 334 -9.17 -1.00 1.36
N SER A 335 -9.38 -2.31 1.43
CA SER A 335 -9.90 -3.05 2.59
C SER A 335 -8.88 -3.03 3.73
N HIS A 336 -7.62 -3.34 3.45
CA HIS A 336 -6.53 -3.30 4.44
C HIS A 336 -6.38 -1.93 5.12
N ASN A 337 -6.40 -0.86 4.32
CA ASN A 337 -6.23 0.51 4.80
C ASN A 337 -7.33 0.92 5.81
N PHE A 338 -8.45 0.21 5.86
CA PHE A 338 -9.52 0.49 6.80
C PHE A 338 -9.07 0.22 8.24
N GLY A 339 -8.68 -1.02 8.55
CA GLY A 339 -8.18 -1.40 9.86
C GLY A 339 -6.88 -0.67 10.21
N TYR A 340 -5.99 -0.51 9.24
CA TYR A 340 -4.74 0.23 9.45
C TYR A 340 -4.99 1.67 9.94
N ARG A 341 -5.97 2.35 9.34
CA ARG A 341 -6.32 3.72 9.72
C ARG A 341 -7.02 3.81 11.07
N ILE A 342 -7.82 2.80 11.45
CA ILE A 342 -8.45 2.74 12.77
C ILE A 342 -7.37 2.61 13.85
N ARG A 343 -6.40 1.70 13.68
CA ARG A 343 -5.34 1.45 14.68
C ARG A 343 -4.40 2.64 14.86
N LEU A 344 -4.02 3.31 13.77
CA LEU A 344 -3.14 4.49 13.87
C LEU A 344 -3.89 5.78 14.25
N GLY A 345 -5.16 5.89 13.90
CA GLY A 345 -5.89 7.16 13.85
C GLY A 345 -5.53 8.00 12.62
N ASN A 346 -6.43 8.91 12.23
CA ASN A 346 -6.35 9.62 10.95
C ASN A 346 -5.03 10.36 10.70
N VAL A 347 -4.54 11.09 11.70
CA VAL A 347 -3.35 11.95 11.56
C VAL A 347 -2.08 11.12 11.36
N VAL A 348 -1.86 10.13 12.22
CA VAL A 348 -0.68 9.26 12.15
C VAL A 348 -0.75 8.36 10.91
N TYR A 349 -1.93 7.84 10.58
CA TYR A 349 -2.13 7.08 9.33
C TYR A 349 -1.69 7.87 8.10
N GLN A 350 -2.16 9.11 7.96
CA GLN A 350 -1.84 9.92 6.79
C GLN A 350 -0.33 10.19 6.73
N TRP A 351 0.29 10.45 7.88
CA TRP A 351 1.73 10.63 7.97
C TRP A 351 2.48 9.37 7.52
N PHE A 352 2.12 8.17 7.99
CA PHE A 352 2.74 6.92 7.54
C PHE A 352 2.56 6.70 6.03
N ARG A 353 1.37 6.95 5.47
CA ARG A 353 1.12 6.86 4.02
C ARG A 353 2.02 7.79 3.23
N ASN A 354 2.30 8.99 3.75
CA ASN A 354 3.23 9.92 3.12
C ASN A 354 4.68 9.42 3.21
N GLN A 355 5.08 8.79 4.33
CA GLN A 355 6.43 8.22 4.44
C GLN A 355 6.61 7.00 3.54
N GLU A 356 5.60 6.15 3.39
CA GLU A 356 5.65 5.03 2.43
C GLU A 356 6.00 5.53 1.02
N SER A 357 5.43 6.64 0.58
CA SER A 357 5.71 7.20 -0.76
C SER A 357 7.13 7.73 -0.95
N LYS A 358 7.91 7.87 0.13
CA LYS A 358 9.31 8.31 0.11
C LYS A 358 10.31 7.16 0.23
N SER A 359 9.81 5.92 0.35
CA SER A 359 10.68 4.75 0.44
C SER A 359 11.62 4.67 -0.77
N PHE A 360 12.85 4.22 -0.54
CA PHE A 360 13.83 4.02 -1.60
C PHE A 360 13.35 2.99 -2.64
N VAL A 361 12.40 2.11 -2.27
CA VAL A 361 11.82 1.14 -3.21
C VAL A 361 11.15 1.86 -4.39
N PHE A 362 10.71 3.11 -4.20
CA PHE A 362 10.14 3.95 -5.25
C PHE A 362 11.18 4.81 -5.99
N ASN A 363 12.46 4.70 -5.67
CA ASN A 363 13.51 5.53 -6.28
C ASN A 363 13.74 5.16 -7.76
N LYS A 364 14.05 6.19 -8.57
CA LYS A 364 13.82 6.23 -10.04
C LYS A 364 14.64 5.25 -10.88
N THR A 365 15.82 4.85 -10.41
CA THR A 365 16.76 3.97 -11.16
C THR A 365 16.17 2.59 -11.42
N ASN A 366 15.44 2.03 -10.45
CA ASN A 366 14.76 0.74 -10.60
C ASN A 366 13.49 0.84 -11.46
N TYR A 367 12.85 2.00 -11.52
CA TYR A 367 11.62 2.18 -12.31
C TYR A 367 11.90 2.12 -13.82
N ASN A 368 12.95 2.81 -14.26
CA ASN A 368 13.34 2.84 -15.67
C ASN A 368 13.85 1.47 -16.15
N SER A 369 14.57 0.72 -15.30
CA SER A 369 15.00 -0.64 -15.65
C SER A 369 13.82 -1.59 -15.82
N ILE A 370 12.84 -1.57 -14.91
CA ILE A 370 11.62 -2.40 -15.01
C ILE A 370 10.81 -2.04 -16.27
N ILE A 371 10.60 -0.75 -16.55
CA ILE A 371 9.90 -0.32 -17.77
C ILE A 371 10.65 -0.78 -19.02
N ASN A 372 11.98 -0.68 -19.02
CA ASN A 372 12.78 -1.11 -20.16
C ASN A 372 12.75 -2.63 -20.33
N GLU A 373 12.80 -3.42 -19.26
CA GLU A 373 12.63 -4.89 -19.31
C GLU A 373 11.23 -5.32 -19.77
N GLU A 374 10.18 -4.61 -19.37
CA GLU A 374 8.84 -4.90 -19.88
C GLU A 374 8.73 -4.54 -21.37
N LYS A 375 9.28 -3.38 -21.79
CA LYS A 375 9.31 -2.99 -23.20
C LYS A 375 10.08 -3.98 -24.07
N THR A 376 11.20 -4.53 -23.61
CA THR A 376 11.98 -5.52 -24.38
C THR A 376 11.25 -6.85 -24.52
N LYS A 377 10.44 -7.27 -23.53
CA LYS A 377 9.59 -8.47 -23.64
C LYS A 377 8.46 -8.32 -24.66
N TYR A 378 7.89 -7.12 -24.80
CA TYR A 378 6.84 -6.85 -25.79
C TYR A 378 7.38 -6.58 -27.20
N ASN A 379 8.58 -5.97 -27.31
CA ASN A 379 9.20 -5.68 -28.60
C ASN A 379 9.96 -6.87 -29.21
N GLY A 380 9.96 -8.03 -28.56
CA GLY A 380 10.59 -9.26 -29.07
C GLY A 380 9.84 -9.95 -30.21
N SER A 381 8.63 -9.48 -30.58
CA SER A 381 7.79 -10.12 -31.61
C SER A 381 7.49 -9.28 -32.85
N GLU A 382 8.05 -8.08 -33.01
CA GLU A 382 7.87 -7.30 -34.25
C GLU A 382 9.20 -6.77 -34.80
N ASN A 383 9.31 -6.85 -36.12
CA ASN A 383 10.52 -6.70 -36.92
C ASN A 383 11.36 -5.46 -36.58
N ARG A 384 12.67 -5.70 -36.48
CA ARG A 384 13.71 -4.66 -36.35
C ARG A 384 13.69 -3.74 -37.58
N VAL A 385 13.33 -2.47 -37.39
CA VAL A 385 13.84 -1.37 -38.21
C VAL A 385 14.88 -0.62 -37.39
N LYS A 386 16.13 -0.66 -37.85
CA LYS A 386 17.28 0.05 -37.27
C LYS A 386 17.12 1.56 -37.50
N GLY A 387 17.23 2.36 -36.45
CA GLY A 387 17.56 3.78 -36.56
C GLY A 387 17.23 4.58 -35.30
N GLY A 388 18.24 5.18 -34.67
CA GLY A 388 18.05 6.26 -33.68
C GLY A 388 18.97 6.18 -32.47
N ASN A 389 20.02 7.00 -32.46
CA ASN A 389 20.92 7.19 -31.32
C ASN A 389 20.16 7.74 -30.10
N THR A 390 20.28 7.05 -28.96
CA THR A 390 19.75 7.51 -27.67
C THR A 390 20.90 8.15 -26.88
N LEU A 391 20.83 9.46 -26.65
CA LEU A 391 21.85 10.21 -25.90
C LEU A 391 21.42 10.36 -24.42
N ASN A 392 22.29 9.96 -23.50
CA ASN A 392 22.16 10.14 -22.06
C ASN A 392 22.43 11.61 -21.69
N ILE A 393 21.42 12.34 -21.20
CA ILE A 393 21.61 13.64 -20.53
C ILE A 393 21.53 13.40 -19.02
N SER A 394 22.54 13.85 -18.28
CA SER A 394 22.72 13.58 -16.86
C SER A 394 21.69 14.31 -15.98
N ASN A 395 21.05 13.57 -15.06
CA ASN A 395 19.98 14.03 -14.16
C ASN A 395 20.40 15.06 -13.09
N ALA A 396 21.71 15.28 -12.90
CA ALA A 396 22.24 16.13 -11.84
C ALA A 396 21.85 17.61 -12.02
N THR A 397 21.81 18.10 -13.27
CA THR A 397 21.52 19.50 -13.58
C THR A 397 20.06 19.87 -13.27
N ILE A 398 19.13 18.90 -13.37
CA ILE A 398 17.68 19.13 -13.23
C ILE A 398 17.24 19.10 -11.75
N GLN A 399 17.93 18.33 -10.89
CA GLN A 399 17.68 18.32 -9.43
C GLN A 399 18.15 19.61 -8.74
N ILE A 400 19.15 20.30 -9.29
CA ILE A 400 19.64 21.58 -8.77
C ILE A 400 18.59 22.67 -8.97
N SER A 401 17.91 22.68 -10.12
CA SER A 401 16.86 23.66 -10.45
C SER A 401 15.59 23.50 -9.61
N SER A 402 15.16 22.28 -9.26
CA SER A 402 13.95 22.08 -8.44
C SER A 402 14.09 22.64 -7.01
N LYS A 403 15.29 22.53 -6.42
CA LYS A 403 15.60 23.11 -5.10
C LYS A 403 15.62 24.65 -5.12
N GLN A 404 16.01 25.26 -6.23
CA GLN A 404 16.03 26.71 -6.38
C GLN A 404 14.64 27.31 -6.65
N LEU A 405 13.73 26.54 -7.26
CA LEU A 405 12.45 27.05 -7.77
C LEU A 405 11.25 26.80 -6.84
N LYS A 406 11.38 26.04 -5.74
CA LYS A 406 10.26 25.65 -4.84
C LYS A 406 9.09 24.91 -5.53
N VAL A 407 9.29 24.40 -6.75
CA VAL A 407 8.29 23.65 -7.52
C VAL A 407 8.60 22.15 -7.45
N GLU A 408 7.57 21.31 -7.36
CA GLU A 408 7.77 19.85 -7.28
C GLU A 408 8.43 19.31 -8.57
N TYR A 409 9.43 18.45 -8.40
CA TYR A 409 10.19 17.86 -9.51
C TYR A 409 9.30 17.11 -10.54
N GLU A 410 8.15 16.56 -10.12
CA GLU A 410 7.17 15.96 -11.03
C GLU A 410 6.51 17.01 -11.96
N GLU A 411 6.27 18.24 -11.49
CA GLU A 411 5.73 19.34 -12.32
C GLU A 411 6.74 19.81 -13.37
N ILE A 412 8.03 19.90 -13.02
CA ILE A 412 9.10 20.31 -13.95
C ILE A 412 9.28 19.26 -15.07
N TYR A 413 9.30 17.97 -14.73
CA TYR A 413 9.46 16.89 -15.71
C TYR A 413 8.26 16.76 -16.65
N ASN A 414 7.04 16.86 -16.11
CA ASN A 414 5.82 16.88 -16.91
C ASN A 414 5.77 18.13 -17.81
N GLY A 415 6.24 19.27 -17.31
CA GLY A 415 6.39 20.51 -18.06
C GLY A 415 7.30 20.37 -19.28
N MET A 416 8.48 19.77 -19.14
CA MET A 416 9.41 19.56 -20.27
C MET A 416 8.83 18.63 -21.36
N ALA A 417 8.27 17.48 -20.95
CA ALA A 417 7.63 16.56 -21.89
C ALA A 417 6.44 17.23 -22.62
N MET A 418 5.70 18.08 -21.90
CA MET A 418 4.58 18.85 -22.45
C MET A 418 5.07 19.95 -23.40
N ALA A 419 6.16 20.65 -23.09
CA ALA A 419 6.77 21.66 -23.97
C ALA A 419 7.15 21.04 -25.33
N GLN A 420 7.83 19.90 -25.31
CA GLN A 420 8.22 19.19 -26.54
C GLN A 420 6.99 18.71 -27.33
N THR A 421 5.96 18.22 -26.63
CA THR A 421 4.69 17.80 -27.25
C THR A 421 3.96 18.98 -27.91
N LEU A 422 3.93 20.13 -27.24
CA LEU A 422 3.29 21.35 -27.72
C LEU A 422 3.93 21.83 -29.02
N VAL A 423 5.26 21.88 -29.06
CA VAL A 423 6.04 22.31 -30.22
C VAL A 423 5.89 21.33 -31.38
N ALA A 424 5.98 20.02 -31.12
CA ALA A 424 5.77 19.00 -32.14
C ALA A 424 4.38 19.06 -32.78
N LYS A 425 3.33 19.36 -31.99
CA LYS A 425 1.96 19.51 -32.49
C LYS A 425 1.78 20.68 -33.44
N ALA A 426 2.55 21.74 -33.26
CA ALA A 426 2.61 22.86 -34.20
C ALA A 426 3.44 22.55 -35.46
N LYS A 427 3.89 21.30 -35.66
CA LYS A 427 4.81 20.87 -36.73
C LYS A 427 6.16 21.58 -36.70
N ILE A 428 6.65 21.88 -35.50
CA ILE A 428 7.99 22.41 -35.29
C ILE A 428 8.87 21.25 -34.83
N HIS A 429 9.94 20.98 -35.58
CA HIS A 429 10.82 19.83 -35.35
C HIS A 429 12.03 20.18 -34.47
N THR A 430 12.22 21.47 -34.15
CA THR A 430 13.29 21.93 -33.29
C THR A 430 13.11 21.42 -31.86
N ILE A 431 14.13 20.73 -31.37
CA ILE A 431 14.15 20.14 -30.03
C ILE A 431 14.30 21.25 -29.00
N GLN A 432 13.46 21.21 -27.97
CA GLN A 432 13.37 22.22 -26.93
C GLN A 432 14.30 21.86 -25.75
N ASN A 433 15.61 21.75 -26.00
CA ASN A 433 16.60 21.31 -25.02
C ASN A 433 16.71 22.21 -23.77
N GLU A 434 16.24 23.45 -23.88
CA GLU A 434 16.27 24.45 -22.80
C GLU A 434 14.87 24.98 -22.46
N ALA A 435 13.79 24.34 -22.93
CA ALA A 435 12.45 24.82 -22.60
C ALA A 435 12.17 24.75 -21.10
N PHE A 436 11.53 25.80 -20.63
CA PHE A 436 11.22 26.00 -19.22
C PHE A 436 9.71 26.00 -19.02
N TYR A 437 9.24 25.36 -17.95
CA TYR A 437 7.85 25.38 -17.51
C TYR A 437 7.81 25.91 -16.09
N SER A 438 6.93 26.86 -15.83
CA SER A 438 6.70 27.37 -14.48
C SER A 438 5.31 27.99 -14.34
N ARG A 439 4.97 28.32 -13.09
CA ARG A 439 3.75 29.03 -12.72
C ARG A 439 4.15 30.36 -12.12
N ASP A 440 3.60 31.45 -12.65
CA ASP A 440 3.74 32.77 -12.05
C ASP A 440 2.85 32.83 -10.80
N GLU A 441 3.46 32.84 -9.61
CA GLU A 441 2.75 32.82 -8.33
C GLU A 441 1.85 34.05 -8.13
N SER A 442 2.22 35.20 -8.70
CA SER A 442 1.50 36.46 -8.48
C SER A 442 0.13 36.49 -9.16
N VAL A 443 0.03 35.82 -10.31
CA VAL A 443 -1.19 35.77 -11.14
C VAL A 443 -1.76 34.37 -11.30
N ASN A 444 -1.12 33.36 -10.70
CA ASN A 444 -1.46 31.94 -10.80
C ASN A 444 -1.59 31.45 -12.27
N GLN A 445 -0.77 32.00 -13.16
CA GLN A 445 -0.76 31.65 -14.58
C GLN A 445 0.37 30.70 -14.92
N ILE A 446 0.08 29.73 -15.79
CA ILE A 446 1.07 28.81 -16.33
C ILE A 446 1.80 29.49 -17.48
N TYR A 447 3.13 29.35 -17.54
CA TYR A 447 3.89 29.78 -18.71
C TYR A 447 4.95 28.78 -19.14
N PHE A 448 5.29 28.83 -20.43
CA PHE A 448 6.39 28.09 -21.02
C PHE A 448 7.36 29.05 -21.68
N GLU A 449 8.65 28.88 -21.44
CA GLU A 449 9.71 29.51 -22.23
C GLU A 449 10.20 28.50 -23.26
N LEU A 450 10.11 28.88 -24.53
CA LEU A 450 10.41 28.03 -25.67
C LEU A 450 11.49 28.71 -26.53
N TYR A 451 12.39 27.90 -27.06
CA TYR A 451 13.44 28.32 -27.98
C TYR A 451 12.95 28.13 -29.41
N LEU A 452 12.42 29.20 -29.98
CA LEU A 452 11.80 29.24 -31.30
C LEU A 452 12.36 30.42 -32.09
N ASN A 453 12.77 30.18 -33.33
CA ASN A 453 13.11 31.27 -34.25
C ASN A 453 11.85 32.04 -34.69
N LEU A 454 12.02 33.16 -35.40
CA LEU A 454 10.90 34.04 -35.80
C LEU A 454 9.77 33.30 -36.55
N THR A 455 10.15 32.41 -37.48
CA THR A 455 9.20 31.61 -38.27
C THR A 455 8.46 30.60 -37.39
N GLU A 456 9.19 29.90 -36.52
CA GLU A 456 8.62 28.91 -35.59
C GLU A 456 7.68 29.55 -34.58
N ARG A 457 7.98 30.77 -34.10
CA ARG A 457 7.09 31.54 -33.21
C ARG A 457 5.77 31.84 -33.89
N ALA A 458 5.81 32.33 -35.13
CA ALA A 458 4.62 32.64 -35.90
C ALA A 458 3.78 31.37 -36.13
N GLN A 459 4.44 30.26 -36.49
CA GLN A 459 3.79 28.96 -36.68
C GLN A 459 3.16 28.42 -35.39
N PHE A 460 3.88 28.46 -34.27
CA PHE A 460 3.39 28.02 -32.96
C PHE A 460 2.16 28.84 -32.54
N ARG A 461 2.26 30.17 -32.64
CA ARG A 461 1.17 31.09 -32.32
C ARG A 461 -0.04 30.85 -33.20
N GLN A 462 0.13 30.79 -34.51
CA GLN A 462 -0.97 30.58 -35.47
C GLN A 462 -1.70 29.26 -35.21
N PHE A 463 -0.95 28.17 -34.97
CA PHE A 463 -1.53 26.86 -34.70
C PHE A 463 -2.39 26.87 -33.45
N TYR A 464 -1.87 27.39 -32.33
CA TYR A 464 -2.59 27.36 -31.05
C TYR A 464 -3.70 28.40 -30.96
N GLN A 465 -3.57 29.56 -31.61
CA GLN A 465 -4.67 30.51 -31.72
C GLN A 465 -5.81 29.99 -32.59
N TYR A 466 -5.50 29.25 -33.67
CA TYR A 466 -6.53 28.62 -34.49
C TYR A 466 -7.28 27.52 -33.74
N LYS A 467 -6.55 26.61 -33.07
CA LYS A 467 -7.17 25.48 -32.36
C LYS A 467 -7.80 25.85 -31.02
N PHE A 468 -7.22 26.81 -30.32
CA PHE A 468 -7.64 27.23 -28.99
C PHE A 468 -7.51 28.76 -28.88
N PRO A 469 -8.49 29.53 -29.38
CA PRO A 469 -8.39 30.99 -29.51
C PRO A 469 -8.06 31.77 -28.23
N ARG A 470 -8.30 31.17 -27.06
CA ARG A 470 -8.05 31.77 -25.74
C ARG A 470 -6.86 31.17 -24.99
N LEU A 471 -6.18 30.20 -25.58
CA LEU A 471 -5.12 29.46 -24.90
C LEU A 471 -3.91 30.33 -24.59
N ILE A 472 -3.38 31.06 -25.57
CA ILE A 472 -2.22 31.95 -25.37
C ILE A 472 -2.75 33.34 -25.01
N GLN A 473 -2.51 33.77 -23.77
CA GLN A 473 -2.95 35.07 -23.28
C GLN A 473 -1.92 36.16 -23.50
N ILE A 474 -0.65 35.88 -23.16
CA ILE A 474 0.45 36.84 -23.24
C ILE A 474 1.66 36.18 -23.88
N ILE A 475 2.34 36.91 -24.76
CA ILE A 475 3.62 36.51 -25.33
C ILE A 475 4.63 37.56 -24.90
N LYS A 476 5.71 37.14 -24.23
CA LYS A 476 6.81 38.00 -23.84
C LYS A 476 8.08 37.53 -24.55
N GLU A 477 8.62 38.38 -25.41
CA GLU A 477 9.90 38.13 -26.06
C GLU A 477 11.02 38.42 -25.06
N ILE A 478 11.91 37.44 -24.86
CA ILE A 478 13.06 37.58 -23.96
C ILE A 478 14.30 37.91 -24.79
N ASP A 479 14.52 37.17 -25.90
CA ASP A 479 15.54 37.47 -26.90
C ASP A 479 15.15 36.99 -28.31
N GLN A 480 16.09 37.00 -29.27
CA GLN A 480 15.88 36.60 -30.66
C GLN A 480 15.46 35.13 -30.86
N LYS A 481 15.69 34.25 -29.89
CA LYS A 481 15.32 32.82 -29.93
C LYS A 481 14.46 32.38 -28.74
N LEU A 482 14.51 33.02 -27.59
CA LEU A 482 13.73 32.69 -26.41
C LEU A 482 12.43 33.51 -26.30
N VAL A 483 11.29 32.81 -26.21
CA VAL A 483 9.96 33.41 -26.04
C VAL A 483 9.21 32.75 -24.89
N ARG A 484 8.57 33.57 -24.07
CA ARG A 484 7.67 33.12 -23.00
C ARG A 484 6.21 33.24 -23.43
N PHE A 485 5.49 32.12 -23.38
CA PHE A 485 4.05 32.04 -23.64
C PHE A 485 3.31 31.82 -22.32
N TYR A 486 2.42 32.74 -21.96
CA TYR A 486 1.50 32.58 -20.84
C TYR A 486 0.19 31.97 -21.33
N PHE A 487 -0.25 30.94 -20.62
CA PHE A 487 -1.42 30.15 -20.96
C PHE A 487 -2.58 30.44 -20.03
N ASP A 488 -3.78 30.47 -20.60
CA ASP A 488 -5.01 30.38 -19.82
C ASP A 488 -5.09 29.01 -19.15
N THR A 489 -4.94 28.99 -17.82
CA THR A 489 -4.89 27.74 -17.03
C THR A 489 -6.15 26.87 -17.24
N TYR A 490 -7.32 27.48 -17.42
CA TYR A 490 -8.57 26.73 -17.63
C TYR A 490 -8.58 26.06 -19.01
N VAL A 491 -8.23 26.80 -20.07
CA VAL A 491 -8.16 26.23 -21.43
C VAL A 491 -7.04 25.17 -21.50
N PHE A 492 -5.93 25.41 -20.83
CA PHE A 492 -4.81 24.48 -20.76
C PHE A 492 -5.22 23.15 -20.09
N ASP A 493 -5.76 23.20 -18.88
CA ASP A 493 -6.09 22.00 -18.10
C ASP A 493 -7.29 21.23 -18.66
N PHE A 494 -8.32 21.94 -19.14
CA PHE A 494 -9.60 21.32 -19.50
C PHE A 494 -9.82 21.11 -21.00
N GLN A 495 -9.01 21.74 -21.88
CA GLN A 495 -9.15 21.57 -23.32
C GLN A 495 -7.87 21.01 -23.95
N LEU A 496 -6.73 21.62 -23.65
CA LEU A 496 -5.47 21.26 -24.27
C LEU A 496 -4.95 19.90 -23.79
N ILE A 497 -4.85 19.67 -22.47
CA ILE A 497 -4.39 18.39 -21.91
C ILE A 497 -5.28 17.22 -22.39
N PRO A 498 -6.62 17.29 -22.32
CA PRO A 498 -7.48 16.24 -22.85
C PRO A 498 -7.30 16.01 -24.35
N SER A 499 -7.00 17.05 -25.14
CA SER A 499 -6.75 16.89 -26.59
C SER A 499 -5.49 16.08 -26.91
N PHE A 500 -4.56 15.93 -25.96
CA PHE A 500 -3.40 15.05 -26.10
C PHE A 500 -3.70 13.60 -25.72
N SER A 501 -4.75 13.35 -24.94
CA SER A 501 -5.12 12.00 -24.49
C SER A 501 -5.69 11.10 -25.58
N SER A 502 -6.13 11.66 -26.73
CA SER A 502 -6.60 10.88 -27.88
C SER A 502 -5.48 10.32 -28.76
N LEU A 503 -4.22 10.56 -28.41
CA LEU A 503 -3.03 10.14 -29.17
C LEU A 503 -2.14 9.11 -28.45
N PHE A 504 -2.55 8.65 -27.27
CA PHE A 504 -1.82 7.65 -26.49
C PHE A 504 -2.64 6.38 -26.27
#